data_AF-A0AA37WND8-F1
#
_entry.id   AF-A0AA37WND8-F1
#
_cell.length_a   1.000
_cell.length_b   1.000
_cell.length_c   1.000
_cell.angle_alpha   90.00
_cell.angle_beta   90.00
_cell.angle_gamma   90.00
#
_symmetry.space_group_name_H-M   'P 1'
#
loop_
_entity.id
_entity.type
_entity.pdbx_description
1 polymer ?
#
loop_
_entity_poly.entity_id
_entity_poly.type
_entity_poly.pdbx_seq_one_letter_code
_entity_poly.pdbx_strand_id
1 'polypeptide(L)'
;MKLKVTEWGNSHGVRITAAMMKHLNVKAGDEVEVNITENGVEITKNNQSIDYLDTVKNALLDSIHKQSEPVAQVEDPYAEADVAYIVIAINPCSPEIRQVPKDTENAFATLADAKEAARQHIQSSIAEAQKSLSSLRQVGIGNISYIAL
;
A
#
# COMPACT_ATOMS: atom_id res chain seq x y z
N MET A 1 -32.63 4.54 14.24
CA MET A 1 -33.08 3.24 13.68
C MET A 1 -33.84 2.50 14.77
N LYS A 2 -35.04 1.94 14.50
CA LYS A 2 -35.72 1.08 15.49
C LYS A 2 -35.31 -0.36 15.22
N LEU A 3 -34.50 -0.93 16.11
CA LEU A 3 -34.11 -2.34 16.05
C LEU A 3 -35.14 -3.15 16.84
N LYS A 4 -35.63 -4.25 16.24
CA LYS A 4 -36.53 -5.19 16.91
C LYS A 4 -35.76 -6.49 17.11
N VAL A 5 -35.67 -6.91 18.37
CA VAL A 5 -35.19 -8.25 18.73
C VAL A 5 -36.31 -9.24 18.47
N THR A 6 -36.01 -10.31 17.75
CA THR A 6 -36.96 -11.38 17.42
C THR A 6 -36.31 -12.73 17.67
N GLU A 7 -37.09 -13.72 18.10
CA GLU A 7 -36.60 -15.09 18.16
C GLU A 7 -36.35 -15.65 16.75
N TRP A 8 -35.24 -16.36 16.60
CA TRP A 8 -34.84 -17.08 15.40
C TRP A 8 -34.35 -18.48 15.80
N GLY A 9 -35.24 -19.47 15.68
CA GLY A 9 -34.98 -20.81 16.20
C GLY A 9 -34.85 -20.79 17.72
N ASN A 10 -33.69 -21.21 18.23
CA ASN A 10 -33.39 -21.25 19.67
C ASN A 10 -32.56 -20.03 20.14
N SER A 11 -32.50 -18.95 19.36
CA SER A 11 -31.65 -17.80 19.65
C SER A 11 -32.36 -16.47 19.36
N HIS A 12 -31.87 -15.39 19.98
CA HIS A 12 -32.34 -14.05 19.67
C HIS A 12 -31.59 -13.50 18.47
N GLY A 13 -32.31 -12.91 17.53
CA GLY A 13 -31.78 -12.29 16.33
C GLY A 13 -32.24 -10.85 16.20
N VAL A 14 -31.38 -10.02 15.61
CA VAL A 14 -31.70 -8.65 15.22
C VAL A 14 -31.57 -8.55 13.71
N ARG A 15 -32.61 -8.00 13.05
CA ARG A 15 -32.56 -7.80 11.60
C ARG A 15 -31.80 -6.52 11.26
N ILE A 16 -30.74 -6.68 10.49
CA ILE A 16 -29.95 -5.58 9.94
C ILE A 16 -30.42 -5.32 8.50
N THR A 17 -30.65 -4.05 8.17
CA THR A 17 -31.08 -3.66 6.81
C THR A 17 -29.96 -3.85 5.80
N ALA A 18 -30.30 -4.17 4.54
CA ALA A 18 -29.33 -4.34 3.46
C ALA A 18 -28.42 -3.12 3.24
N ALA A 19 -28.95 -1.91 3.45
CA ALA A 19 -28.15 -0.67 3.37
C ALA A 19 -27.01 -0.65 4.41
N MET A 20 -27.28 -1.10 5.63
CA MET A 20 -26.29 -1.19 6.70
C MET A 20 -25.26 -2.29 6.44
N MET A 21 -25.71 -3.46 5.95
CA MET A 21 -24.82 -4.54 5.50
C MET A 21 -23.85 -4.05 4.41
N LYS A 22 -24.35 -3.29 3.43
CA LYS A 22 -23.54 -2.70 2.36
C LYS A 22 -22.56 -1.66 2.91
N HIS A 23 -22.98 -0.83 3.86
CA HIS A 23 -22.13 0.19 4.47
C HIS A 23 -21.01 -0.42 5.31
N LEU A 24 -21.32 -1.47 6.07
CA LEU A 24 -20.35 -2.21 6.89
C LEU A 24 -19.52 -3.21 6.07
N ASN A 25 -19.81 -3.37 4.77
CA ASN A 25 -19.20 -4.37 3.90
C ASN A 25 -19.23 -5.79 4.49
N VAL A 26 -20.38 -6.18 5.04
CA VAL A 26 -20.63 -7.49 5.65
C VAL A 26 -21.57 -8.30 4.76
N LYS A 27 -21.26 -9.58 4.55
CA LYS A 27 -22.08 -10.55 3.82
C LYS A 27 -22.70 -11.56 4.78
N ALA A 28 -23.77 -12.22 4.33
CA ALA A 28 -24.34 -13.32 5.10
C ALA A 28 -23.32 -14.46 5.23
N GLY A 29 -23.08 -14.91 6.47
CA GLY A 29 -22.07 -15.91 6.79
C GLY A 29 -20.74 -15.35 7.29
N ASP A 30 -20.53 -14.03 7.23
CA ASP A 30 -19.34 -13.39 7.81
C ASP A 30 -19.41 -13.41 9.34
N GLU A 31 -18.28 -13.71 9.98
CA GLU A 31 -18.14 -13.60 11.43
C GLU A 31 -18.00 -12.14 11.85
N VAL A 32 -18.70 -11.78 12.93
CA VAL A 32 -18.68 -10.44 13.52
C VAL A 32 -18.41 -10.55 15.01
N GLU A 33 -17.70 -9.56 15.53
CA GLU A 33 -17.44 -9.43 16.94
C GLU A 33 -18.53 -8.55 17.56
N VAL A 34 -19.04 -8.96 18.72
CA VAL A 34 -20.12 -8.26 19.43
C VAL A 34 -19.61 -7.87 20.81
N ASN A 35 -19.51 -6.57 21.05
CA ASN A 35 -19.03 -5.98 22.29
C ASN A 35 -20.14 -5.21 22.98
N ILE A 36 -20.21 -5.32 24.30
CA ILE A 36 -21.15 -4.55 25.13
C ILE A 36 -20.37 -3.35 25.69
N THR A 37 -20.78 -2.14 25.32
CA THR A 37 -20.20 -0.88 25.80
C THR A 37 -21.21 -0.11 26.62
N GLU A 38 -20.76 0.96 27.29
CA GLU A 38 -21.64 1.83 28.11
C GLU A 38 -22.76 2.49 27.29
N ASN A 39 -22.57 2.59 25.96
CA ASN A 39 -23.51 3.20 25.03
C ASN A 39 -24.40 2.17 24.30
N GLY A 40 -24.23 0.88 24.55
CA GLY A 40 -25.05 -0.18 23.97
C GLY A 40 -24.25 -1.36 23.42
N VAL A 41 -24.74 -1.96 22.34
CA VAL A 41 -24.11 -3.10 21.67
C VAL A 41 -23.39 -2.62 20.42
N GLU A 42 -22.09 -2.83 20.38
CA GLU A 42 -21.24 -2.56 19.23
C GLU A 42 -20.99 -3.84 18.46
N ILE A 43 -21.18 -3.78 17.14
CA ILE A 43 -20.95 -4.91 16.23
C ILE A 43 -19.85 -4.48 15.28
N THR A 44 -18.69 -5.11 15.39
CA THR A 44 -17.51 -4.84 14.56
C THR A 44 -17.28 -6.01 13.62
N LYS A 45 -16.93 -5.70 12.36
CA LYS A 45 -16.50 -6.74 11.43
C LYS A 45 -15.17 -7.30 11.93
N ASN A 46 -15.08 -8.63 12.05
CA ASN A 46 -13.83 -9.27 12.42
C ASN A 46 -12.83 -9.16 11.26
N ASN A 47 -12.07 -8.06 11.24
CA ASN A 47 -11.05 -7.80 10.24
C ASN A 47 -9.70 -8.46 10.60
N GLN A 48 -9.64 -9.19 11.72
CA GLN A 48 -8.44 -9.88 12.18
C GLN A 48 -8.33 -11.31 11.66
N SER A 49 -9.27 -11.78 10.82
CA SER A 49 -9.10 -13.09 10.20
C SER A 49 -7.82 -13.06 9.35
N ILE A 50 -6.93 -14.01 9.63
CA ILE A 50 -5.66 -14.19 8.92
C ILE A 50 -5.91 -14.24 7.41
N ASP A 51 -7.02 -14.87 7.01
CA ASP A 51 -7.45 -14.97 5.61
C ASP A 51 -7.71 -13.62 4.95
N TYR A 52 -8.27 -12.64 5.66
CA TYR A 52 -8.49 -11.29 5.14
C TYR A 52 -7.16 -10.53 4.98
N LEU A 53 -6.28 -10.64 5.98
CA LEU A 53 -4.95 -10.05 5.91
C LEU A 53 -4.11 -10.66 4.77
N ASP A 54 -4.22 -11.96 4.55
CA ASP A 54 -3.54 -12.64 3.44
C ASP A 54 -4.12 -12.23 2.08
N THR A 55 -5.45 -12.06 1.96
CA THR A 55 -6.03 -11.56 0.71
C THR A 55 -5.60 -10.13 0.40
N VAL A 56 -5.56 -9.24 1.40
CA VAL A 56 -5.08 -7.86 1.21
C VAL A 56 -3.59 -7.83 0.88
N LYS A 57 -2.78 -8.62 1.58
CA LYS A 57 -1.33 -8.75 1.32
C LYS A 57 -1.08 -9.24 -0.10
N ASN A 58 -1.76 -10.30 -0.53
CA ASN A 58 -1.58 -10.87 -1.86
C ASN A 58 -2.06 -9.91 -2.95
N ALA A 59 -3.18 -9.20 -2.75
CA ALA A 59 -3.64 -8.19 -3.71
C ALA A 59 -2.66 -7.02 -3.87
N LEU A 60 -2.02 -6.58 -2.78
CA LEU A 60 -0.98 -5.55 -2.81
C LEU A 60 0.29 -6.04 -3.52
N LEU A 61 0.74 -7.26 -3.21
CA LEU A 61 1.90 -7.86 -3.85
C LEU A 61 1.68 -8.08 -5.34
N ASP A 62 0.51 -8.54 -5.75
CA ASP A 62 0.14 -8.69 -7.17
C ASP A 62 0.10 -7.35 -7.90
N SER A 63 -0.40 -6.29 -7.24
CA SER A 63 -0.40 -4.94 -7.81
C SER A 63 1.01 -4.41 -8.01
N ILE A 64 1.91 -4.62 -7.05
CA ILE A 64 3.32 -4.23 -7.14
C ILE A 64 4.02 -5.06 -8.21
N HIS A 65 3.74 -6.37 -8.28
CA HIS A 65 4.32 -7.24 -9.29
C HIS A 65 3.89 -6.82 -10.70
N LYS A 66 2.61 -6.53 -10.94
CA LYS A 66 2.12 -6.02 -12.23
C LYS A 66 2.72 -4.68 -12.63
N GLN A 67 2.95 -3.78 -11.67
CA GLN A 67 3.67 -2.53 -11.94
C GLN A 67 5.17 -2.75 -12.21
N SER A 68 5.73 -3.85 -11.70
CA SER A 68 7.14 -4.22 -11.88
C SER A 68 7.39 -5.13 -13.08
N GLU A 69 6.33 -5.60 -13.76
CA GLU A 69 6.47 -6.43 -14.96
C GLU A 69 7.31 -5.66 -15.98
N PRO A 70 8.31 -6.33 -16.61
CA PRO A 70 9.14 -5.69 -17.61
C PRO A 70 8.23 -5.24 -18.75
N VAL A 71 8.19 -3.93 -18.98
CA VAL A 71 7.58 -3.37 -20.18
C VAL A 71 8.22 -4.08 -21.36
N ALA A 72 7.40 -4.69 -22.22
CA ALA A 72 7.89 -5.35 -23.43
C ALA A 72 8.89 -4.42 -24.12
N GLN A 73 10.05 -4.95 -24.52
CA GLN A 73 11.00 -4.23 -25.36
C GLN A 73 10.29 -3.95 -26.69
N VAL A 74 9.63 -2.80 -26.77
CA VAL A 74 9.14 -2.23 -28.02
C VAL A 74 10.38 -1.70 -28.72
N GLU A 75 10.62 -2.15 -29.96
CA GLU A 75 11.66 -1.55 -30.80
C GLU A 75 11.42 -0.04 -30.88
N ASP A 76 12.38 0.73 -30.38
CA ASP A 76 12.31 2.18 -30.36
C ASP A 76 12.50 2.69 -31.80
N PRO A 77 11.47 3.30 -32.43
CA PRO A 77 11.58 3.84 -33.79
C PRO A 77 12.55 5.03 -33.89
N TYR A 78 13.14 5.47 -32.76
CA TYR A 78 14.11 6.56 -32.68
C TYR A 78 15.52 6.09 -32.31
N ALA A 79 15.88 4.82 -32.52
CA ALA A 79 17.24 4.32 -32.31
C ALA A 79 18.34 5.10 -33.08
N GLU A 80 17.95 5.89 -34.09
CA GLU A 80 18.82 6.77 -34.87
C GLU A 80 18.70 8.27 -34.53
N ALA A 81 17.89 8.67 -33.53
CA ALA A 81 17.73 10.08 -33.18
C ALA A 81 18.85 10.57 -32.25
N ASP A 82 19.35 11.79 -32.49
CA ASP A 82 20.39 12.49 -31.71
C ASP A 82 19.91 12.95 -30.31
N VAL A 83 19.25 12.05 -29.57
CA VAL A 83 18.60 12.34 -28.29
C VAL A 83 19.12 11.37 -27.23
N ALA A 84 19.47 11.90 -26.06
CA ALA A 84 19.81 11.17 -24.85
C ALA A 84 18.80 11.50 -23.73
N TYR A 85 18.90 10.81 -22.60
CA TYR A 85 17.93 10.89 -21.51
C TYR A 85 18.63 11.21 -20.19
N ILE A 86 18.16 12.20 -19.44
CA ILE A 86 18.66 12.48 -18.09
C ILE A 86 17.62 12.12 -17.04
N VAL A 87 18.07 11.60 -15.90
CA VAL A 87 17.24 11.30 -14.74
C VAL A 87 17.36 12.46 -13.75
N ILE A 88 16.27 13.18 -13.53
CA ILE A 88 16.17 14.30 -12.60
C ILE A 88 15.53 13.79 -11.31
N ALA A 89 16.37 13.50 -10.31
CA ALA A 89 15.94 12.99 -9.01
C ALA A 89 15.72 14.10 -7.97
N ILE A 90 14.93 15.15 -8.31
CA ILE A 90 14.55 16.19 -7.32
C ILE A 90 13.69 15.56 -6.21
N ASN A 91 12.79 14.65 -6.59
CA ASN A 91 12.07 13.79 -5.66
C ASN A 91 12.63 12.36 -5.76
N PRO A 92 13.29 11.83 -4.72
CA PRO A 92 13.90 10.50 -4.75
C PRO A 92 12.89 9.37 -4.95
N CYS A 93 11.61 9.60 -4.62
CA CYS A 93 10.53 8.62 -4.80
C CYS A 93 9.79 8.77 -6.14
N SER A 94 10.09 9.81 -6.92
CA SER A 94 9.50 10.07 -8.23
C SER A 94 10.49 10.81 -9.13
N PRO A 95 11.56 10.13 -9.58
CA PRO A 95 12.52 10.71 -10.52
C PRO A 95 11.87 10.94 -11.89
N GLU A 96 12.12 12.11 -12.46
CA GLU A 96 11.61 12.48 -13.79
C GLU A 96 12.66 12.18 -14.86
N ILE A 97 12.25 11.58 -15.98
CA ILE A 97 13.13 11.33 -17.13
C ILE A 97 12.87 12.37 -18.19
N ARG A 98 13.90 13.10 -18.59
CA ARG A 98 13.81 14.16 -19.61
C ARG A 98 14.72 13.86 -20.79
N GLN A 99 14.23 14.14 -21.99
CA GLN A 99 15.02 14.08 -23.22
C GLN A 99 15.95 15.30 -23.31
N VAL A 100 17.22 15.04 -23.62
CA VAL A 100 18.30 16.02 -23.73
C VAL A 100 19.18 15.71 -24.94
N PRO A 101 19.96 16.67 -25.47
CA PRO A 101 20.93 16.40 -26.53
C PRO A 101 21.99 15.36 -26.11
N LYS A 102 22.52 14.61 -27.08
CA LYS A 102 23.46 13.50 -26.85
C LYS A 102 24.78 13.88 -26.16
N ASP A 103 25.18 15.15 -26.26
CA ASP A 103 26.40 15.69 -25.64
C ASP A 103 26.19 16.20 -24.20
N THR A 104 25.02 15.98 -23.61
CA THR A 104 24.73 16.44 -22.25
C THR A 104 25.43 15.54 -21.22
N GLU A 105 26.22 16.14 -20.33
CA GLU A 105 26.88 15.40 -19.24
C GLU A 105 25.87 14.66 -18.37
N ASN A 106 26.19 13.41 -18.01
CA ASN A 106 25.35 12.49 -17.23
C ASN A 106 24.04 12.05 -17.91
N ALA A 107 23.93 12.15 -19.23
CA ALA A 107 22.82 11.61 -19.99
C ALA A 107 23.03 10.13 -20.37
N PHE A 108 21.96 9.35 -20.33
CA PHE A 108 21.87 7.97 -20.75
C PHE A 108 21.54 7.89 -22.23
N ALA A 109 22.21 6.98 -22.95
CA ALA A 109 22.03 6.81 -24.38
C ALA A 109 20.65 6.25 -24.76
N THR A 110 20.04 5.45 -23.89
CA THR A 110 18.73 4.84 -24.14
C THR A 110 17.74 5.17 -23.03
N LEU A 111 16.44 5.15 -23.38
CA LEU A 111 15.36 5.31 -22.42
C LEU A 111 15.34 4.15 -21.40
N ALA A 112 15.77 2.96 -21.82
CA ALA A 112 15.86 1.78 -20.96
C ALA A 112 16.88 2.00 -19.83
N ASP A 113 18.08 2.47 -20.17
CA ASP A 113 19.14 2.74 -19.20
C ASP A 113 18.72 3.86 -18.22
N ALA A 114 18.06 4.91 -18.71
CA ALA A 114 17.52 5.98 -17.87
C ALA A 114 16.47 5.47 -16.88
N LYS A 115 15.58 4.57 -17.33
CA LYS A 115 14.57 3.95 -16.46
C LYS A 115 15.20 3.03 -15.41
N GLU A 116 16.25 2.30 -15.77
CA GLU A 116 16.96 1.44 -14.82
C GLU A 116 17.70 2.27 -13.76
N ALA A 117 18.39 3.33 -14.16
CA ALA A 117 19.04 4.26 -13.24
C ALA A 117 18.03 4.93 -12.28
N ALA A 118 16.88 5.36 -12.80
CA ALA A 118 15.78 5.89 -11.98
C ALA A 118 15.27 4.86 -10.95
N ARG A 119 15.16 3.59 -11.34
CA ARG A 119 14.76 2.51 -10.44
C ARG A 119 15.80 2.26 -9.35
N GLN A 120 17.09 2.26 -9.67
CA GLN A 120 18.17 2.11 -8.69
C GLN A 120 18.15 3.25 -7.66
N HIS A 121 17.89 4.49 -8.09
CA HIS A 121 17.71 5.63 -7.19
C HIS A 121 16.53 5.49 -6.23
N ILE A 122 15.39 4.99 -6.71
CA ILE A 122 14.23 4.73 -5.84
C ILE A 122 14.59 3.64 -4.81
N GLN A 123 15.23 2.55 -5.24
CA GLN A 123 15.59 1.44 -4.37
C GLN A 123 16.58 1.86 -3.27
N SER A 124 17.60 2.66 -3.61
CA SER A 124 18.55 3.16 -2.62
C SER A 124 17.86 4.06 -1.59
N SER A 125 16.97 4.94 -2.05
CA SER A 125 16.22 5.86 -1.19
C SER A 125 15.28 5.12 -0.23
N ILE A 126 14.63 4.04 -0.68
CA ILE A 126 13.82 3.17 0.18
C ILE A 126 14.69 2.47 1.24
N ALA A 127 15.85 1.94 0.84
CA ALA A 127 16.76 1.27 1.77
C ALA A 127 17.30 2.24 2.85
N GLU A 128 17.62 3.47 2.48
CA GLU A 128 18.04 4.52 3.41
C GLU A 128 16.91 4.93 4.37
N ALA A 129 15.68 5.07 3.88
CA ALA A 129 14.51 5.34 4.70
C ALA A 129 14.25 4.21 5.71
N GLN A 130 14.36 2.94 5.28
CA GLN A 130 14.22 1.77 6.17
C GLN A 130 15.28 1.76 7.28
N LYS A 131 16.54 2.07 6.95
CA LYS A 131 17.63 2.18 7.91
C LYS A 131 17.42 3.34 8.89
N SER A 132 16.91 4.47 8.42
CA SER A 132 16.59 5.61 9.26
C SER A 132 15.45 5.28 10.25
N LEU A 133 14.41 4.59 9.77
CA LEU A 133 13.27 4.20 10.60
C LEU A 133 13.65 3.17 11.68
N SER A 134 14.54 2.22 11.36
CA SER A 134 15.07 1.27 12.34
C SER A 134 15.93 1.97 13.41
N SER A 135 16.74 2.96 13.01
CA SER A 135 17.53 3.76 13.96
C SER A 135 16.64 4.60 14.90
N LEU A 136 15.58 5.24 14.38
CA LEU A 136 14.61 5.99 15.18
C LEU A 136 13.86 5.09 16.15
N ARG A 137 13.48 3.87 15.72
CA ARG A 137 12.84 2.88 16.59
C ARG A 137 13.74 2.45 17.75
N GLN A 138 15.04 2.25 17.50
CA GLN A 138 15.99 1.91 18.56
C GLN A 138 16.17 3.05 19.57
N VAL A 139 16.25 4.30 19.11
CA VAL A 139 16.30 5.49 19.99
C VAL A 139 14.99 5.67 20.77
N GLY A 140 13.84 5.44 20.13
CA GLY A 140 12.53 5.49 20.76
C GLY A 140 12.37 4.45 21.88
N ILE A 141 12.86 3.23 21.68
CA ILE A 141 12.89 2.18 22.71
C ILE A 141 13.83 2.56 23.87
N GLY A 142 14.96 3.21 23.58
CA GLY A 142 15.91 3.67 24.60
C GLY A 142 15.40 4.82 25.49
N ASN A 143 14.39 5.58 25.03
CA ASN A 143 13.84 6.74 25.72
C ASN A 143 12.46 6.50 26.36
N ILE A 144 11.92 5.28 26.37
CA ILE A 144 10.79 4.93 27.25
C ILE A 144 11.34 4.76 28.66
N SER A 145 11.73 5.88 29.27
CA SER A 145 11.84 5.99 30.72
C SER A 145 10.43 5.76 31.26
N TYR A 146 10.21 4.59 31.86
CA TYR A 146 9.03 4.34 32.67
C TYR A 146 8.89 5.50 33.66
N ILE A 147 7.90 6.36 33.46
CA ILE A 147 7.39 7.19 34.54
C ILE A 147 6.69 6.18 35.45
N ALA A 148 7.45 5.68 36.43
CA ALA A 148 6.92 4.90 37.53
C ALA A 148 5.94 5.81 38.28
N LEU A 149 4.66 5.48 38.19
CA LEU A 149 3.63 5.94 39.11
C LEU A 149 3.69 5.11 40.39
#